data_AF-A0A8J8FB75-F1
#
_entry.id   AF-A0A8J8FB75-F1
#
_cell.length_a   1.000
_cell.length_b   1.000
_cell.length_c   1.000
_cell.angle_alpha   90.00
_cell.angle_beta   90.00
_cell.angle_gamma   90.00
#
_symmetry.space_group_name_H-M   'P 1'
#
loop_
_entity.id
_entity.type
_entity.pdbx_description
1 polymer ?
#
loop_
_entity_poly.entity_id
_entity_poly.type
_entity_poly.pdbx_seq_one_letter_code
_entity_poly.pdbx_strand_id
1 'polypeptide(L)'
;MGIGSVEMVEKFNEKANALAHEYWRLKEITAEGAGGNRLEEIERLLEKGIGGKLKDQLDAEAKRLRKEEDDRSSAIMKLGEVEKEILEMTAELAPNLDLFVDDFFPYDSEHDPISEEYFSAITDIFFDAPSPSIQFKVATFSKEGIKVNLDGERSSLEVLGYVIMIIQETAKRMLGMGNTIDKCCELLKQNEYAFIALGTLLKEGRKLGIKEIKDISHREDKEYKELVRDIYDKELVNGITYLVSDGWEYSLVKEYDGKYEATDFGERVWKICNAGASEGKTKRTGISSSSLNIHKILKFFKK
;
A
#
# COMPACT_ATOMS: atom_id res chain seq x y z
N MET A 1 17.12 -34.19 11.41
CA MET A 1 15.82 -33.77 10.83
C MET A 1 16.07 -32.36 10.28
N GLY A 2 16.04 -32.15 8.97
CA GLY A 2 16.45 -30.85 8.40
C GLY A 2 16.51 -30.75 6.87
N ILE A 3 16.16 -31.82 6.13
CA ILE A 3 16.25 -31.81 4.67
C ILE A 3 15.06 -31.08 4.02
N GLY A 4 13.89 -31.07 4.68
CA GLY A 4 12.66 -30.49 4.12
C GLY A 4 12.54 -28.97 4.22
N SER A 5 13.14 -28.32 5.23
CA SER A 5 13.05 -26.86 5.40
C SER A 5 14.01 -26.11 4.47
N VAL A 6 15.20 -26.65 4.26
CA VAL A 6 16.23 -26.09 3.38
C VAL A 6 15.76 -26.07 1.93
N GLU A 7 15.23 -27.19 1.44
CA GLU A 7 14.74 -27.30 0.06
C GLU A 7 13.55 -26.36 -0.23
N MET A 8 12.73 -26.04 0.77
CA MET A 8 11.61 -25.10 0.62
C MET A 8 12.08 -23.65 0.51
N VAL A 9 13.12 -23.28 1.26
CA VAL A 9 13.72 -21.95 1.24
C VAL A 9 14.38 -21.66 -0.10
N GLU A 10 15.22 -22.58 -0.59
CA GLU A 10 15.92 -22.42 -1.88
C GLU A 10 14.91 -22.23 -3.02
N LYS A 11 13.86 -23.05 -3.04
CA LYS A 11 12.77 -22.93 -4.03
C LYS A 11 12.01 -21.60 -3.93
N PHE A 12 11.85 -21.05 -2.72
CA PHE A 12 11.22 -19.75 -2.56
C PHE A 12 12.08 -18.64 -3.18
N ASN A 13 13.38 -18.60 -2.86
CA ASN A 13 14.27 -17.55 -3.34
C ASN A 13 14.47 -17.63 -4.85
N GLU A 14 14.68 -18.83 -5.41
CA GLU A 14 14.74 -19.06 -6.85
C GLU A 14 13.49 -18.53 -7.55
N LYS A 15 12.30 -18.86 -7.03
CA LYS A 15 11.02 -18.41 -7.58
C LYS A 15 10.86 -16.89 -7.46
N ALA A 16 11.16 -16.31 -6.29
CA ALA A 16 11.06 -14.88 -6.03
C ALA A 16 11.92 -14.08 -7.01
N ASN A 17 13.18 -14.51 -7.19
CA ASN A 17 14.14 -13.85 -8.07
C ASN A 17 13.72 -13.98 -9.55
N ALA A 18 13.25 -15.16 -9.97
CA ALA A 18 12.77 -15.37 -11.33
C ALA A 18 11.54 -14.50 -11.65
N LEU A 19 10.58 -14.40 -10.72
CA LEU A 19 9.40 -13.54 -10.87
C LEU A 19 9.78 -12.06 -10.91
N ALA A 20 10.72 -11.62 -10.07
CA ALA A 20 11.19 -10.24 -10.06
C ALA A 20 11.83 -9.83 -11.39
N HIS A 21 12.69 -10.69 -11.94
CA HIS A 21 13.31 -10.44 -13.24
C HIS A 21 12.25 -10.35 -14.35
N GLU A 22 11.27 -11.26 -14.37
CA GLU A 22 10.18 -11.23 -15.34
C GLU A 22 9.29 -9.99 -15.18
N TYR A 23 9.01 -9.58 -13.95
CA TYR A 23 8.26 -8.37 -13.63
C TYR A 23 8.90 -7.13 -14.26
N TRP A 24 10.21 -6.92 -14.03
CA TRP A 24 10.93 -5.77 -14.59
C TRP A 24 11.04 -5.83 -16.11
N ARG A 25 11.30 -7.01 -16.68
CA ARG A 25 11.33 -7.21 -18.15
C ARG A 25 9.99 -6.84 -18.79
N LEU A 26 8.88 -7.29 -18.22
CA LEU A 26 7.54 -6.98 -18.74
C LEU A 26 7.22 -5.50 -18.56
N LYS A 27 7.58 -4.91 -17.41
CA LYS A 27 7.37 -3.48 -17.15
C LYS A 27 8.07 -2.59 -18.18
N GLU A 28 9.31 -2.91 -18.55
CA GLU A 28 10.06 -2.21 -19.60
C GLU A 28 9.30 -2.23 -20.94
N ILE A 29 8.84 -3.40 -21.37
CA ILE A 29 8.04 -3.57 -22.60
C ILE A 29 6.76 -2.72 -22.55
N THR A 30 6.08 -2.66 -21.39
CA THR A 30 4.86 -1.87 -21.25
C THR A 30 5.10 -0.35 -21.26
N ALA A 31 6.31 0.09 -20.91
CA ALA A 31 6.68 1.52 -20.83
C ALA A 31 7.01 2.15 -22.20
N GLU A 32 7.35 1.34 -23.22
CA GLU A 32 7.65 1.80 -24.59
C GLU A 32 6.37 2.24 -25.33
N GLY A 33 5.85 3.44 -24.99
CA GLY A 33 4.48 3.86 -25.31
C GLY A 33 4.30 5.00 -26.32
N ALA A 34 5.14 5.14 -27.35
CA ALA A 34 5.03 6.26 -28.30
C ALA A 34 4.28 5.96 -29.63
N GLY A 35 3.86 4.71 -29.86
CA GLY A 35 3.39 4.23 -31.18
C GLY A 35 1.90 4.43 -31.51
N GLY A 36 1.00 4.54 -30.53
CA GLY A 36 -0.45 4.49 -30.76
C GLY A 36 -1.00 5.61 -31.65
N ASN A 37 -0.66 6.87 -31.35
CA ASN A 37 -1.06 8.03 -32.17
C ASN A 37 -0.49 7.96 -33.60
N ARG A 38 0.64 7.26 -33.77
CA ARG A 38 1.31 7.10 -35.07
C ARG A 38 0.64 6.01 -35.90
N LEU A 39 0.20 4.91 -35.28
CA LEU A 39 -0.56 3.86 -35.96
C LEU A 39 -1.90 4.40 -36.47
N GLU A 40 -2.67 5.09 -35.63
CA GLU A 40 -3.96 5.69 -36.01
C GLU A 40 -3.82 6.66 -37.20
N GLU A 41 -2.76 7.48 -37.19
CA GLU A 41 -2.51 8.42 -38.30
C GLU A 41 -2.14 7.69 -39.60
N ILE A 42 -1.32 6.63 -39.51
CA ILE A 42 -0.94 5.81 -40.67
C ILE A 42 -2.17 5.10 -41.25
N GLU A 43 -3.03 4.52 -40.41
CA GLU A 43 -4.26 3.85 -40.83
C GLU A 43 -5.21 4.82 -41.53
N ARG A 44 -5.40 6.02 -40.97
CA ARG A 44 -6.18 7.08 -41.60
C ARG A 44 -5.63 7.52 -42.96
N LEU A 45 -4.30 7.56 -43.11
CA LEU A 45 -3.63 7.89 -44.37
C LEU A 45 -3.81 6.78 -45.42
N LEU A 46 -3.77 5.51 -45.01
CA LEU A 46 -4.05 4.36 -45.88
C LEU A 46 -5.52 4.35 -46.33
N GLU A 47 -6.47 4.64 -45.44
CA GLU A 47 -7.91 4.75 -45.75
C GLU A 47 -8.22 5.87 -46.75
N LYS A 48 -7.47 6.97 -46.72
CA LYS A 48 -7.59 8.08 -47.68
C LYS A 48 -7.08 7.75 -49.09
N GLY A 49 -6.62 6.52 -49.33
CA GLY A 49 -6.28 6.03 -50.67
C GLY A 49 -4.90 6.46 -51.17
N ILE A 50 -3.91 6.62 -50.28
CA ILE A 50 -2.52 6.84 -50.69
C ILE A 50 -2.05 5.65 -51.55
N GLY A 51 -1.50 5.96 -52.72
CA GLY A 51 -1.04 4.97 -53.71
C GLY A 51 0.47 4.96 -53.92
N GLY A 52 0.96 3.93 -54.63
CA GLY A 52 2.37 3.79 -54.99
C GLY A 52 3.27 3.36 -53.82
N LYS A 53 4.58 3.60 -53.94
CA LYS A 53 5.60 3.14 -52.97
C LYS A 53 5.37 3.61 -51.53
N LEU A 54 4.69 4.74 -51.35
CA LEU A 54 4.36 5.27 -50.02
C LEU A 54 3.32 4.41 -49.31
N LYS A 55 2.40 3.78 -50.06
CA LYS A 55 1.44 2.82 -49.51
C LYS A 55 2.15 1.60 -48.93
N ASP A 56 3.08 1.02 -49.67
CA ASP A 56 3.81 -0.18 -49.25
C ASP A 56 4.64 0.09 -47.97
N GLN A 57 5.21 1.30 -47.86
CA GLN A 57 5.95 1.73 -46.66
C GLN A 57 5.03 1.92 -45.45
N LEU A 58 3.86 2.56 -45.65
CA LEU A 58 2.86 2.77 -44.61
C LEU A 58 2.24 1.44 -44.15
N ASP A 59 1.96 0.51 -45.06
CA ASP A 59 1.44 -0.83 -44.73
C ASP A 59 2.46 -1.66 -43.94
N ALA A 60 3.75 -1.59 -44.28
CA ALA A 60 4.81 -2.27 -43.54
C ALA A 60 4.98 -1.69 -42.13
N GLU A 61 4.96 -0.36 -42.00
CA GLU A 61 5.05 0.32 -40.71
C GLU A 61 3.81 0.07 -39.85
N ALA A 62 2.59 0.08 -40.42
CA ALA A 62 1.37 -0.26 -39.71
C ALA A 62 1.40 -1.71 -39.19
N LYS A 63 1.88 -2.67 -39.98
CA LYS A 63 2.06 -4.06 -39.53
C LYS A 63 3.04 -4.18 -38.37
N ARG A 64 4.15 -3.42 -38.41
CA ARG A 64 5.13 -3.38 -37.32
C ARG A 64 4.51 -2.82 -36.04
N LEU A 65 3.84 -1.68 -36.14
CA LEU A 65 3.19 -1.02 -35.01
C LEU A 65 2.05 -1.86 -34.40
N ARG A 66 1.24 -2.55 -35.21
CA ARG A 66 0.22 -3.49 -34.70
C ARG A 66 0.85 -4.63 -33.91
N LYS A 67 1.95 -5.20 -34.42
CA LYS A 67 2.68 -6.24 -33.70
C LYS A 67 3.24 -5.71 -32.37
N GLU A 68 3.82 -4.50 -32.36
CA GLU A 68 4.30 -3.85 -31.13
C GLU A 68 3.15 -3.64 -30.12
N GLU A 69 1.94 -3.27 -30.59
CA GLU A 69 0.75 -3.12 -29.74
C GLU A 69 0.22 -4.46 -29.21
N ASP A 70 0.19 -5.50 -30.03
CA ASP A 70 -0.20 -6.86 -29.64
C ASP A 70 0.79 -7.43 -28.60
N ASP A 71 2.10 -7.30 -28.84
CA ASP A 71 3.17 -7.72 -27.94
C ASP A 71 3.06 -6.98 -26.60
N ARG A 72 2.77 -5.67 -26.62
CA ARG A 72 2.54 -4.87 -25.41
C ARG A 72 1.30 -5.31 -24.65
N SER A 73 0.19 -5.55 -25.35
CA SER A 73 -1.07 -6.00 -24.73
C SER A 73 -0.89 -7.37 -24.07
N SER A 74 -0.12 -8.27 -24.71
CA SER A 74 0.27 -9.54 -24.11
C SER A 74 1.16 -9.34 -22.88
N ALA A 75 2.12 -8.41 -22.94
CA ALA A 75 2.99 -8.10 -21.81
C ALA A 75 2.22 -7.53 -20.61
N ILE A 76 1.21 -6.66 -20.83
CA ILE A 76 0.34 -6.13 -19.76
C ILE A 76 -0.42 -7.26 -19.05
N MET A 77 -1.00 -8.20 -19.82
CA MET A 77 -1.72 -9.33 -19.22
C MET A 77 -0.78 -10.20 -18.37
N LYS A 78 0.40 -10.53 -18.91
CA LYS A 78 1.42 -11.30 -18.19
C LYS A 78 1.96 -10.57 -16.96
N LEU A 79 2.11 -9.24 -17.05
CA LEU A 79 2.57 -8.43 -15.92
C LEU A 79 1.59 -8.56 -14.75
N GLY A 80 0.28 -8.51 -15.01
CA GLY A 80 -0.73 -8.74 -13.98
C GLY A 80 -0.70 -10.15 -13.37
N GLU A 81 -0.35 -11.18 -14.16
CA GLU A 81 -0.15 -12.54 -13.64
C GLU A 81 1.07 -12.62 -12.71
N VAL A 82 2.19 -12.03 -13.13
CA VAL A 82 3.44 -11.99 -12.34
C VAL A 82 3.26 -11.18 -11.06
N GLU A 83 2.59 -10.01 -11.13
CA GLU A 83 2.22 -9.21 -9.95
C GLU A 83 1.42 -10.04 -8.95
N LYS A 84 0.42 -10.79 -9.44
CA LYS A 84 -0.38 -11.67 -8.60
C LYS A 84 0.47 -12.74 -7.93
N GLU A 85 1.38 -13.39 -8.64
CA GLU A 85 2.27 -14.40 -8.06
C GLU A 85 3.23 -13.82 -7.01
N ILE A 86 3.81 -12.64 -7.26
CA ILE A 86 4.66 -11.94 -6.28
C ILE A 86 3.85 -11.63 -5.02
N LEU A 87 2.62 -11.13 -5.19
CA LEU A 87 1.72 -10.83 -4.08
C LEU A 87 1.31 -12.09 -3.30
N GLU A 88 1.02 -13.22 -3.97
CA GLU A 88 0.68 -14.49 -3.32
C GLU A 88 1.84 -14.98 -2.45
N MET A 89 3.07 -14.95 -2.99
CA MET A 89 4.27 -15.27 -2.21
C MET A 89 4.48 -14.32 -1.03
N THR A 90 4.19 -13.03 -1.21
CA THR A 90 4.31 -12.01 -0.16
C THR A 90 3.18 -12.14 0.88
N ALA A 91 2.01 -12.64 0.53
CA ALA A 91 0.93 -12.92 1.47
C ALA A 91 1.25 -14.11 2.37
N GLU A 92 2.07 -15.04 1.88
CA GLU A 92 2.58 -16.20 2.61
C GLU A 92 3.93 -15.92 3.32
N LEU A 93 4.47 -14.68 3.20
CA LEU A 93 5.84 -14.32 3.54
C LEU A 93 6.35 -14.94 4.85
N ALA A 94 7.23 -15.92 4.75
CA ALA A 94 8.21 -16.27 5.77
C ALA A 94 9.58 -16.04 5.11
N PRO A 95 10.10 -14.79 5.12
CA PRO A 95 11.37 -14.53 4.48
C PRO A 95 12.44 -15.33 5.23
N ASN A 96 13.34 -15.99 4.49
CA ASN A 96 14.43 -16.70 5.13
C ASN A 96 15.43 -15.67 5.67
N LEU A 97 15.22 -15.29 6.92
CA LEU A 97 16.04 -14.33 7.63
C LEU A 97 16.87 -15.08 8.66
N ASP A 98 18.15 -14.79 8.70
CA ASP A 98 19.04 -15.33 9.72
C ASP A 98 18.93 -14.51 11.01
N LEU A 99 19.09 -15.19 12.15
CA LEU A 99 19.19 -14.56 13.46
C LEU A 99 20.65 -14.17 13.69
N PHE A 100 21.08 -13.08 13.07
CA PHE A 100 22.49 -12.69 13.11
C PHE A 100 22.85 -11.88 14.36
N VAL A 101 22.11 -10.80 14.64
CA VAL A 101 22.31 -9.89 15.79
C VAL A 101 20.95 -9.47 16.35
N ASP A 102 20.88 -9.17 17.65
CA ASP A 102 19.65 -8.80 18.35
C ASP A 102 18.85 -7.67 17.68
N ASP A 103 19.46 -6.80 16.86
CA ASP A 103 18.80 -5.69 16.18
C ASP A 103 18.74 -5.80 14.65
N PHE A 104 19.19 -6.91 14.06
CA PHE A 104 19.24 -7.06 12.62
C PHE A 104 19.04 -8.50 12.16
N PHE A 105 18.03 -8.67 11.30
CA PHE A 105 17.67 -9.92 10.65
C PHE A 105 18.03 -9.83 9.16
N PRO A 106 19.25 -10.22 8.75
CA PRO A 106 19.62 -10.24 7.33
C PRO A 106 18.90 -11.36 6.58
N TYR A 107 18.79 -11.22 5.26
CA TYR A 107 18.48 -12.38 4.42
C TYR A 107 19.58 -13.43 4.55
N ASP A 108 19.17 -14.68 4.64
CA ASP A 108 20.07 -15.80 4.77
C ASP A 108 20.95 -15.96 3.52
N SER A 109 22.25 -15.72 3.69
CA SER A 109 23.23 -15.82 2.62
C SER A 109 23.65 -17.25 2.26
N GLU A 110 23.30 -18.24 3.09
CA GLU A 110 23.62 -19.65 2.82
C GLU A 110 22.69 -20.28 1.78
N HIS A 111 21.54 -19.65 1.50
CA HIS A 111 20.48 -20.21 0.64
C HIS A 111 20.02 -19.27 -0.49
N ASP A 112 20.97 -18.74 -1.27
CA ASP A 112 20.75 -17.80 -2.40
C ASP A 112 19.77 -16.66 -2.04
N PRO A 113 20.26 -15.52 -1.52
CA PRO A 113 19.38 -14.49 -0.97
C PRO A 113 18.41 -13.92 -2.01
N ILE A 114 17.29 -13.40 -1.51
CA ILE A 114 16.35 -12.61 -2.31
C ILE A 114 17.10 -11.44 -2.96
N SER A 115 16.91 -11.27 -4.26
CA SER A 115 17.56 -10.22 -5.03
C SER A 115 16.97 -8.84 -4.70
N GLU A 116 17.78 -7.80 -4.89
CA GLU A 116 17.32 -6.40 -4.79
C GLU A 116 16.14 -6.12 -5.75
N GLU A 117 16.07 -6.82 -6.88
CA GLU A 117 14.99 -6.69 -7.85
C GLU A 117 13.65 -7.11 -7.27
N TYR A 118 13.62 -8.17 -6.44
CA TYR A 118 12.40 -8.64 -5.79
C TYR A 118 11.91 -7.65 -4.73
N PHE A 119 12.81 -7.17 -3.86
CA PHE A 119 12.47 -6.12 -2.90
C PHE A 119 11.92 -4.87 -3.61
N SER A 120 12.60 -4.46 -4.68
CA SER A 120 12.19 -3.32 -5.50
C SER A 120 10.81 -3.56 -6.13
N ALA A 121 10.54 -4.75 -6.65
CA ALA A 121 9.25 -5.12 -7.22
C ALA A 121 8.12 -5.05 -6.18
N ILE A 122 8.33 -5.57 -4.97
CA ILE A 122 7.35 -5.47 -3.87
C ILE A 122 7.05 -4.01 -3.56
N THR A 123 8.08 -3.18 -3.39
CA THR A 123 7.86 -1.76 -3.08
C THR A 123 7.15 -1.02 -4.21
N ASP A 124 7.48 -1.35 -5.46
CA ASP A 124 6.79 -0.79 -6.62
C ASP A 124 5.31 -1.16 -6.64
N ILE A 125 4.99 -2.44 -6.42
CA ILE A 125 3.60 -2.91 -6.33
C ILE A 125 2.87 -2.22 -5.15
N PHE A 126 3.51 -2.10 -3.99
CA PHE A 126 2.86 -1.55 -2.78
C PHE A 126 2.67 -0.03 -2.78
N PHE A 127 3.50 0.70 -3.53
CA PHE A 127 3.62 2.16 -3.45
C PHE A 127 3.62 2.87 -4.81
N ASP A 128 3.40 2.14 -5.90
CA ASP A 128 3.48 2.60 -7.30
C ASP A 128 4.85 3.18 -7.69
N ALA A 129 5.89 2.90 -6.89
CA ALA A 129 7.27 3.33 -7.13
C ALA A 129 8.28 2.44 -6.40
N PRO A 130 9.43 2.12 -7.00
CA PRO A 130 10.47 1.36 -6.31
C PRO A 130 11.06 2.21 -5.17
N SER A 131 11.25 1.61 -4.01
CA SER A 131 11.86 2.24 -2.84
C SER A 131 13.03 1.40 -2.35
N PRO A 132 14.15 2.00 -1.90
CA PRO A 132 15.29 1.25 -1.35
C PRO A 132 15.00 0.70 0.05
N SER A 133 13.97 1.19 0.73
CA SER A 133 13.55 0.70 2.05
C SER A 133 12.09 1.04 2.36
N ILE A 134 11.50 0.31 3.31
CA ILE A 134 10.25 0.66 3.98
C ILE A 134 10.59 1.04 5.42
N GLN A 135 10.25 2.28 5.78
CA GLN A 135 10.49 2.81 7.12
C GLN A 135 9.26 2.59 8.01
N PHE A 136 9.42 1.77 9.04
CA PHE A 136 8.49 1.65 10.16
C PHE A 136 9.07 2.39 11.37
N LYS A 137 8.23 2.77 12.32
CA LYS A 137 8.66 3.42 13.57
C LYS A 137 9.60 2.52 14.37
N VAL A 138 9.35 1.21 14.34
CA VAL A 138 10.10 0.21 15.12
C VAL A 138 11.17 -0.52 14.31
N ALA A 139 11.21 -0.36 12.99
CA ALA A 139 12.16 -1.08 12.13
C ALA A 139 12.32 -0.43 10.74
N THR A 140 13.42 -0.75 10.07
CA THR A 140 13.61 -0.49 8.66
C THR A 140 13.68 -1.83 7.92
N PHE A 141 12.85 -2.00 6.89
CA PHE A 141 12.92 -3.15 5.99
C PHE A 141 13.60 -2.73 4.67
N SER A 142 14.64 -3.43 4.26
CA SER A 142 15.40 -3.15 3.04
C SER A 142 15.89 -4.43 2.36
N LYS A 143 16.63 -4.29 1.26
CA LYS A 143 17.25 -5.41 0.55
C LYS A 143 18.28 -6.18 1.38
N GLU A 144 18.79 -5.60 2.45
CA GLU A 144 19.72 -6.27 3.37
C GLU A 144 18.98 -7.12 4.41
N GLY A 145 17.69 -6.87 4.64
CA GLY A 145 16.88 -7.54 5.67
C GLY A 145 16.08 -6.54 6.52
N ILE A 146 15.78 -6.92 7.76
CA ILE A 146 15.01 -6.10 8.71
C ILE A 146 15.92 -5.63 9.84
N LYS A 147 16.10 -4.31 9.95
CA LYS A 147 16.79 -3.67 11.06
C LYS A 147 15.80 -3.15 12.09
N VAL A 148 15.93 -3.55 13.34
CA VAL A 148 15.08 -3.15 14.46
C VAL A 148 15.63 -1.89 15.13
N ASN A 149 14.75 -0.95 15.46
CA ASN A 149 15.09 0.20 16.29
C ASN A 149 15.01 -0.23 17.76
N LEU A 150 16.17 -0.40 18.41
CA LEU A 150 16.29 -0.86 19.81
C LEU A 150 15.84 0.15 20.87
N ASP A 151 15.32 1.31 20.49
CA ASP A 151 14.92 2.38 21.42
C ASP A 151 13.66 2.04 22.26
N GLY A 152 13.15 0.80 22.19
CA GLY A 152 11.92 0.36 22.85
C GLY A 152 12.05 -0.94 23.65
N GLU A 153 11.05 -1.21 24.49
CA GLU A 153 10.98 -2.40 25.37
C GLU A 153 10.62 -3.72 24.64
N ARG A 154 10.40 -3.69 23.31
CA ARG A 154 9.98 -4.88 22.57
C ARG A 154 11.18 -5.74 22.21
N SER A 155 10.98 -7.06 22.24
CA SER A 155 11.96 -7.97 21.68
C SER A 155 12.04 -7.80 20.16
N SER A 156 13.21 -8.05 19.59
CA SER A 156 13.41 -7.97 18.14
C SER A 156 12.57 -8.98 17.36
N LEU A 157 12.30 -10.15 17.95
CA LEU A 157 11.40 -11.15 17.38
C LEU A 157 9.94 -10.66 17.29
N GLU A 158 9.47 -9.92 18.30
CA GLU A 158 8.13 -9.30 18.23
C GLU A 158 8.07 -8.23 17.15
N VAL A 159 9.14 -7.45 16.97
CA VAL A 159 9.23 -6.45 15.90
C VAL A 159 9.26 -7.12 14.53
N LEU A 160 10.03 -8.21 14.40
CA LEU A 160 10.08 -9.01 13.18
C LEU A 160 8.69 -9.54 12.80
N GLY A 161 8.00 -10.20 13.73
CA GLY A 161 6.64 -10.71 13.51
C GLY A 161 5.66 -9.59 13.14
N TYR A 162 5.80 -8.41 13.76
CA TYR A 162 4.98 -7.24 13.44
C TYR A 162 5.21 -6.71 12.02
N VAL A 163 6.47 -6.60 11.59
CA VAL A 163 6.81 -6.14 10.24
C VAL A 163 6.32 -7.11 9.18
N ILE A 164 6.58 -8.42 9.37
CA ILE A 164 6.10 -9.49 8.48
C ILE A 164 4.59 -9.42 8.34
N MET A 165 3.87 -9.27 9.46
CA MET A 165 2.41 -9.15 9.46
C MET A 165 1.92 -7.98 8.61
N ILE A 166 2.49 -6.77 8.76
CA ILE A 166 2.05 -5.59 7.98
C ILE A 166 2.20 -5.85 6.48
N ILE A 167 3.31 -6.48 6.07
CA ILE A 167 3.61 -6.80 4.68
C ILE A 167 2.63 -7.85 4.15
N GLN A 168 2.41 -8.94 4.88
CA GLN A 168 1.47 -10.00 4.51
C GLN A 168 0.04 -9.50 4.37
N GLU A 169 -0.45 -8.73 5.36
CA GLU A 169 -1.81 -8.19 5.33
C GLU A 169 -1.99 -7.17 4.19
N THR A 170 -0.93 -6.42 3.86
CA THR A 170 -0.91 -5.56 2.68
C THR A 170 -1.02 -6.36 1.38
N ALA A 171 -0.26 -7.45 1.24
CA ALA A 171 -0.33 -8.30 0.05
C ALA A 171 -1.71 -8.96 -0.11
N LYS A 172 -2.26 -9.52 0.97
CA LYS A 172 -3.63 -10.08 1.00
C LYS A 172 -4.67 -9.05 0.56
N ARG A 173 -4.54 -7.81 1.02
CA ARG A 173 -5.40 -6.69 0.63
C ARG A 173 -5.35 -6.45 -0.88
N MET A 174 -4.15 -6.38 -1.47
CA MET A 174 -3.99 -6.15 -2.91
C MET A 174 -4.52 -7.31 -3.77
N LEU A 175 -4.47 -8.54 -3.24
CA LEU A 175 -5.08 -9.72 -3.87
C LEU A 175 -6.60 -9.79 -3.73
N GLY A 176 -7.22 -8.86 -2.99
CA GLY A 176 -8.66 -8.92 -2.68
C GLY A 176 -9.05 -10.06 -1.72
N MET A 177 -8.08 -10.59 -0.97
CA MET A 177 -8.31 -11.62 0.02
C MET A 177 -8.76 -11.02 1.36
N GLY A 178 -9.44 -11.82 2.18
CA GLY A 178 -9.80 -11.42 3.54
C GLY A 178 -8.55 -11.11 4.36
N ASN A 179 -8.47 -9.89 4.89
CA ASN A 179 -7.30 -9.38 5.63
C ASN A 179 -7.76 -8.52 6.81
N THR A 180 -6.89 -8.36 7.80
CA THR A 180 -7.16 -7.61 9.03
C THR A 180 -7.19 -6.10 8.79
N ILE A 181 -6.48 -5.60 7.77
CA ILE A 181 -6.51 -4.16 7.44
C ILE A 181 -7.92 -3.71 7.02
N ASP A 182 -8.58 -4.45 6.13
CA ASP A 182 -9.95 -4.15 5.68
C ASP A 182 -10.95 -4.24 6.83
N LYS A 183 -10.86 -5.29 7.66
CA LYS A 183 -11.72 -5.44 8.86
C LYS A 183 -11.55 -4.26 9.81
N CYS A 184 -10.31 -3.88 10.11
CA CYS A 184 -10.03 -2.72 10.96
C CYS A 184 -10.56 -1.43 10.34
N CYS A 185 -10.45 -1.29 9.02
CA CYS A 185 -10.97 -0.13 8.31
C CYS A 185 -12.50 -0.01 8.40
N GLU A 186 -13.21 -1.12 8.24
CA GLU A 186 -14.66 -1.17 8.38
C GLU A 186 -15.10 -0.80 9.80
N LEU A 187 -14.45 -1.35 10.82
CA LEU A 187 -14.72 -1.03 12.22
C LEU A 187 -14.41 0.44 12.55
N LEU A 188 -13.28 0.96 12.06
CA LEU A 188 -12.90 2.35 12.28
C LEU A 188 -13.94 3.32 11.67
N LYS A 189 -14.48 3.01 10.49
CA LYS A 189 -15.53 3.82 9.83
C LYS A 189 -16.84 3.84 10.61
N GLN A 190 -17.09 2.90 11.51
CA GLN A 190 -18.29 2.87 12.37
C GLN A 190 -18.16 3.81 13.58
N ASN A 191 -16.95 4.28 13.90
CA ASN A 191 -16.68 5.18 15.02
C ASN A 191 -16.02 6.48 14.52
N GLU A 192 -16.85 7.47 14.24
CA GLU A 192 -16.44 8.79 13.70
C GLU A 192 -15.38 9.47 14.58
N TYR A 193 -15.51 9.40 15.90
CA TYR A 193 -14.59 10.04 16.84
C TYR A 193 -13.24 9.33 16.91
N ALA A 194 -13.22 8.00 16.83
CA ALA A 194 -11.99 7.23 16.68
C ALA A 194 -11.31 7.53 15.34
N PHE A 195 -12.09 7.64 14.26
CA PHE A 195 -11.56 8.03 12.95
C PHE A 195 -10.90 9.42 13.01
N ILE A 196 -11.56 10.42 13.59
CA ILE A 196 -11.01 11.76 13.79
C ILE A 196 -9.74 11.71 14.64
N ALA A 197 -9.77 11.01 15.78
CA ALA A 197 -8.62 10.92 16.68
C ALA A 197 -7.39 10.28 16.01
N LEU A 198 -7.58 9.19 15.26
CA LEU A 198 -6.50 8.54 14.51
C LEU A 198 -5.93 9.47 13.43
N GLY A 199 -6.81 10.16 12.68
CA GLY A 199 -6.40 11.15 11.69
C GLY A 199 -5.56 12.28 12.27
N THR A 200 -5.97 12.82 13.43
CA THR A 200 -5.23 13.85 14.16
C THR A 200 -3.84 13.35 14.58
N LEU A 201 -3.76 12.15 15.14
CA LEU A 201 -2.48 11.54 15.56
C LEU A 201 -1.51 11.35 14.38
N LEU A 202 -2.02 10.88 13.24
CA LEU A 202 -1.21 10.65 12.04
C LEU A 202 -0.74 11.94 11.39
N LYS A 203 -1.61 12.95 11.30
CA LYS A 203 -1.28 14.26 10.73
C LYS A 203 -0.18 14.97 11.52
N GLU A 204 -0.23 14.90 12.84
CA GLU A 204 0.78 15.52 13.70
C GLU A 204 2.08 14.72 13.77
N GLY A 205 2.03 13.41 13.50
CA GLY A 205 3.21 12.55 13.41
C GLY A 205 4.00 12.40 14.72
N ARG A 206 3.40 12.76 15.86
CA ARG A 206 4.03 12.75 17.19
C ARG A 206 3.08 12.28 18.27
N LYS A 207 3.64 11.94 19.44
CA LYS A 207 2.87 11.64 20.66
C LYS A 207 2.06 12.86 21.10
N LEU A 208 0.75 12.68 21.34
CA LEU A 208 -0.17 13.74 21.79
C LEU A 208 -0.90 13.33 23.06
N GLY A 209 -1.02 14.23 24.03
CA GLY A 209 -1.94 14.06 25.15
C GLY A 209 -3.40 14.31 24.74
N ILE A 210 -4.37 13.81 25.53
CA ILE A 210 -5.81 14.01 25.28
C ILE A 210 -6.16 15.49 25.07
N LYS A 211 -5.58 16.38 25.86
CA LYS A 211 -5.82 17.82 25.75
C LYS A 211 -5.37 18.37 24.39
N GLU A 212 -4.20 17.96 23.91
CA GLU A 212 -3.69 18.36 22.59
C GLU A 212 -4.58 17.83 21.48
N ILE A 213 -5.00 16.56 21.56
CA ILE A 213 -5.90 15.95 20.57
C ILE A 213 -7.21 16.74 20.49
N LYS A 214 -7.82 17.08 21.63
CA LYS A 214 -9.02 17.93 21.70
C LYS A 214 -8.78 19.30 21.07
N ASP A 215 -7.71 19.98 21.47
CA ASP A 215 -7.39 21.33 20.99
C ASP A 215 -7.13 21.35 19.47
N ILE A 216 -6.49 20.31 18.92
CA ILE A 216 -6.28 20.17 17.47
C ILE A 216 -7.61 19.88 16.76
N SER A 217 -8.35 18.85 17.19
CA SER A 217 -9.63 18.49 16.59
C SER A 217 -10.64 19.66 16.62
N HIS A 218 -10.67 20.46 17.69
CA HIS A 218 -11.51 21.66 17.80
C HIS A 218 -11.13 22.78 16.83
N ARG A 219 -9.85 22.89 16.46
CA ARG A 219 -9.40 23.89 15.48
C ARG A 219 -9.80 23.50 14.07
N GLU A 220 -9.88 22.20 13.79
CA GLU A 220 -10.16 21.63 12.49
C GLU A 220 -11.66 21.50 12.21
N ASP A 221 -12.49 21.33 13.24
CA ASP A 221 -13.95 21.22 13.14
C ASP A 221 -14.68 22.35 13.88
N LYS A 222 -14.55 23.58 13.35
CA LYS A 222 -15.11 24.79 13.98
C LYS A 222 -16.64 24.84 13.96
N GLU A 223 -17.28 24.26 12.94
CA GLU A 223 -18.76 24.32 12.78
C GLU A 223 -19.48 23.31 13.69
N TYR A 224 -18.95 22.10 13.86
CA TYR A 224 -19.56 21.09 14.75
C TYR A 224 -19.40 21.46 16.24
N LYS A 225 -18.32 22.16 16.57
CA LYS A 225 -17.99 22.68 17.90
C LYS A 225 -19.07 23.59 18.50
N GLU A 226 -19.71 24.42 17.70
CA GLU A 226 -20.68 25.40 18.21
C GLU A 226 -21.99 24.76 18.70
N LEU A 227 -22.26 23.51 18.29
CA LEU A 227 -23.51 22.84 18.57
C LEU A 227 -23.44 21.87 19.77
N VAL A 228 -22.30 21.21 20.04
CA VAL A 228 -22.23 20.07 20.99
C VAL A 228 -20.88 19.86 21.70
N ARG A 229 -20.19 20.93 22.14
CA ARG A 229 -18.83 20.87 22.72
C ARG A 229 -18.62 19.78 23.80
N ASP A 230 -19.50 19.69 24.80
CA ASP A 230 -19.29 18.76 25.92
C ASP A 230 -19.51 17.29 25.52
N ILE A 231 -20.41 17.03 24.58
CA ILE A 231 -20.65 15.69 24.02
C ILE A 231 -19.48 15.31 23.12
N TYR A 232 -19.00 16.23 22.29
CA TYR A 232 -17.86 16.01 21.41
C TYR A 232 -16.60 15.62 22.20
N ASP A 233 -16.29 16.34 23.28
CA ASP A 233 -15.11 16.06 24.10
C ASP A 233 -15.17 14.71 24.81
N LYS A 234 -16.38 14.25 25.17
CA LYS A 234 -16.59 12.94 25.77
C LYS A 234 -16.45 11.84 24.72
N GLU A 235 -17.10 11.98 23.57
CA GLU A 235 -17.04 10.97 22.51
C GLU A 235 -15.66 10.88 21.85
N LEU A 236 -14.91 11.99 21.77
CA LEU A 236 -13.51 11.95 21.34
C LEU A 236 -12.62 11.17 22.30
N VAL A 237 -12.84 11.30 23.62
CA VAL A 237 -12.14 10.47 24.62
C VAL A 237 -12.54 9.00 24.47
N ASN A 238 -13.83 8.70 24.29
CA ASN A 238 -14.29 7.33 24.02
C ASN A 238 -13.66 6.76 22.74
N GLY A 239 -13.51 7.59 21.69
CA GLY A 239 -12.84 7.24 20.45
C GLY A 239 -11.37 6.88 20.66
N ILE A 240 -10.63 7.68 21.45
CA ILE A 240 -9.24 7.36 21.81
C ILE A 240 -9.18 6.04 22.60
N THR A 241 -10.03 5.87 23.62
CA THR A 241 -10.10 4.63 24.40
C THR A 241 -10.41 3.42 23.51
N TYR A 242 -11.29 3.59 22.53
CA TYR A 242 -11.60 2.55 21.55
C TYR A 242 -10.37 2.18 20.71
N LEU A 243 -9.59 3.15 20.23
CA LEU A 243 -8.37 2.92 19.45
C LEU A 243 -7.25 2.19 20.20
N VAL A 244 -7.15 2.39 21.52
CA VAL A 244 -6.15 1.73 22.38
C VAL A 244 -6.65 0.43 23.01
N SER A 245 -7.91 0.07 22.82
CA SER A 245 -8.49 -1.12 23.42
C SER A 245 -7.91 -2.42 22.84
N ASP A 246 -8.00 -3.52 23.60
CA ASP A 246 -7.61 -4.86 23.15
C ASP A 246 -8.62 -5.47 22.15
N GLY A 247 -9.60 -4.70 21.69
CA GLY A 247 -10.59 -5.14 20.69
C GLY A 247 -10.02 -5.25 19.27
N TRP A 248 -8.80 -4.77 19.05
CA TRP A 248 -8.09 -4.87 17.78
C TRP A 248 -7.15 -6.07 17.78
N GLU A 249 -7.17 -6.85 16.72
CA GLU A 249 -6.18 -7.92 16.52
C GLU A 249 -4.74 -7.34 16.51
N TYR A 250 -4.57 -6.13 15.97
CA TYR A 250 -3.35 -5.34 16.07
C TYR A 250 -3.66 -3.90 16.45
N SER A 251 -2.95 -3.37 17.44
CA SER A 251 -3.20 -2.02 17.97
C SER A 251 -3.03 -0.95 16.88
N LEU A 252 -4.05 -0.10 16.70
CA LEU A 252 -3.99 1.05 15.80
C LEU A 252 -3.28 2.25 16.44
N VAL A 253 -3.40 2.37 17.77
CA VAL A 253 -2.79 3.43 18.59
C VAL A 253 -2.16 2.77 19.82
N LYS A 254 -1.05 3.33 20.31
CA LYS A 254 -0.45 2.99 21.60
C LYS A 254 -0.40 4.18 22.53
N GLU A 255 -0.56 3.91 23.82
CA GLU A 255 -0.38 4.87 24.89
C GLU A 255 1.02 4.77 25.50
N TYR A 256 1.63 5.91 25.76
CA TYR A 256 2.92 6.09 26.41
C TYR A 256 2.78 7.23 27.43
N ASP A 257 2.72 6.91 28.72
CA ASP A 257 2.64 7.88 29.82
C ASP A 257 1.53 8.94 29.63
N GLY A 258 0.31 8.51 29.27
CA GLY A 258 -0.82 9.41 29.03
C GLY A 258 -0.78 10.17 27.70
N LYS A 259 0.15 9.82 26.80
CA LYS A 259 0.21 10.32 25.42
C LYS A 259 -0.04 9.20 24.43
N TYR A 260 -0.67 9.53 23.32
CA TYR A 260 -1.11 8.58 22.31
C TYR A 260 -0.34 8.78 21.02
N GLU A 261 -0.08 7.68 20.32
CA GLU A 261 0.59 7.68 19.02
C GLU A 261 0.05 6.57 18.13
N ALA A 262 -0.20 6.89 16.86
CA ALA A 262 -0.58 5.89 15.86
C ALA A 262 0.59 4.92 15.59
N THR A 263 0.26 3.63 15.48
CA THR A 263 1.22 2.59 15.12
C THR A 263 1.44 2.54 13.60
N ASP A 264 2.46 1.83 13.13
CA ASP A 264 2.69 1.59 11.70
C ASP A 264 1.48 0.90 11.03
N PHE A 265 0.87 -0.05 11.74
CA PHE A 265 -0.36 -0.72 11.31
C PHE A 265 -1.54 0.26 11.26
N GLY A 266 -1.69 1.13 12.26
CA GLY A 266 -2.70 2.19 12.28
C GLY A 266 -2.56 3.16 11.11
N GLU A 267 -1.33 3.52 10.74
CA GLU A 267 -1.04 4.32 9.55
C GLU A 267 -1.45 3.59 8.26
N ARG A 268 -1.14 2.29 8.14
CA ARG A 268 -1.52 1.50 6.96
C ARG A 268 -3.05 1.38 6.82
N VAL A 269 -3.75 1.09 7.92
CA VAL A 269 -5.22 1.07 7.98
C VAL A 269 -5.79 2.43 7.55
N TRP A 270 -5.25 3.53 8.08
CA TRP A 270 -5.72 4.87 7.74
C TRP A 270 -5.54 5.20 6.24
N LYS A 271 -4.36 4.91 5.68
CA LYS A 271 -4.07 5.13 4.25
C LYS A 271 -5.08 4.39 3.38
N ILE A 272 -5.37 3.13 3.69
CA ILE A 272 -6.35 2.32 2.94
C ILE A 272 -7.77 2.85 3.11
N CYS A 273 -8.17 3.24 4.34
CA CYS A 273 -9.48 3.84 4.56
C CYS A 273 -9.71 5.13 3.78
N ASN A 274 -8.63 5.86 3.48
CA ASN A 274 -8.66 7.17 2.81
C ASN A 274 -8.16 7.13 1.36
N ALA A 275 -7.85 5.96 0.80
CA ALA A 275 -7.37 5.83 -0.58
C ALA A 275 -8.36 6.45 -1.61
N GLY A 276 -9.66 6.44 -1.31
CA GLY A 276 -10.69 7.10 -2.14
C GLY A 276 -10.77 8.63 -2.04
N ALA A 277 -10.03 9.27 -1.13
CA ALA A 277 -10.01 10.73 -0.96
C ALA A 277 -8.79 11.41 -1.65
N SER A 278 -7.79 10.62 -2.04
CA SER A 278 -6.51 11.09 -2.59
C SER A 278 -6.36 10.86 -4.11
N GLU A 279 -7.17 10.00 -4.73
CA GLU A 279 -7.23 9.83 -6.19
C GLU A 279 -8.08 10.90 -6.89
N GLY A 280 -7.63 12.15 -6.80
CA GLY A 280 -8.20 13.26 -7.55
C GLY A 280 -7.34 13.61 -8.76
N LYS A 281 -7.41 12.86 -9.88
CA LYS A 281 -6.98 13.36 -11.21
C LYS A 281 -7.31 12.52 -12.46
N THR A 282 -8.54 12.03 -12.63
CA THR A 282 -9.06 11.74 -13.99
C THR A 282 -10.55 12.09 -14.15
N LYS A 283 -10.83 13.06 -15.03
CA LYS A 283 -12.13 13.62 -15.45
C LYS A 283 -13.04 12.53 -16.05
N ARG A 284 -14.24 12.23 -15.54
CA ARG A 284 -15.59 12.83 -15.76
C ARG A 284 -16.57 11.77 -15.17
N THR A 285 -17.66 12.03 -14.45
CA THR A 285 -18.67 13.09 -14.55
C THR A 285 -19.45 13.11 -13.23
N GLY A 286 -19.52 14.28 -12.58
CA GLY A 286 -20.57 14.65 -11.62
C GLY A 286 -20.80 13.79 -10.38
N ILE A 287 -19.95 13.92 -9.35
CA ILE A 287 -20.36 13.99 -7.95
C ILE A 287 -19.34 14.87 -7.21
N SER A 288 -19.91 15.78 -6.42
CA SER A 288 -19.32 16.84 -5.60
C SER A 288 -18.10 16.44 -4.77
N SER A 289 -17.13 17.36 -4.73
CA SER A 289 -15.99 17.48 -3.81
C SER A 289 -16.23 16.89 -2.42
N SER A 290 -15.36 15.96 -2.02
CA SER A 290 -15.29 15.33 -0.70
C SER A 290 -14.58 16.20 0.34
N SER A 291 -15.04 17.45 0.53
CA SER A 291 -15.27 17.88 1.90
C SER A 291 -16.49 17.10 2.34
N LEU A 292 -16.35 16.12 3.24
CA LEU A 292 -17.45 15.39 3.86
C LEU A 292 -18.53 16.39 4.26
N ASN A 293 -19.56 16.46 3.42
CA ASN A 293 -20.55 17.52 3.44
C ASN A 293 -21.47 17.22 4.61
N ILE A 294 -21.15 17.82 5.76
CA ILE A 294 -21.90 17.83 7.03
C ILE A 294 -23.42 18.00 6.80
N HIS A 295 -23.83 18.61 5.69
CA HIS A 295 -25.23 18.75 5.30
C HIS A 295 -25.96 17.44 4.93
N LYS A 296 -25.27 16.35 4.58
CA LYS A 296 -25.93 15.03 4.42
C LYS A 296 -26.35 14.43 5.77
N ILE A 297 -25.63 14.75 6.85
CA ILE A 297 -25.95 14.30 8.22
C ILE A 297 -27.23 14.99 8.72
N LEU A 298 -27.44 16.26 8.37
CA LEU A 298 -28.65 17.01 8.75
C LEU A 298 -29.97 16.44 8.20
N LYS A 299 -29.94 15.60 7.16
CA LYS A 299 -31.15 14.97 6.60
C LYS A 299 -31.59 13.72 7.35
N PHE A 300 -30.69 13.06 8.07
CA PHE A 300 -31.02 11.84 8.84
C PHE A 300 -31.62 12.15 10.22
N PHE A 301 -31.31 13.30 10.81
CA PHE A 301 -31.83 13.71 12.13
C PHE A 301 -33.10 14.58 12.09
N LYS A 302 -33.75 14.73 10.92
CA LYS A 302 -35.02 15.44 10.75
C LYS A 302 -36.21 14.52 10.43
N LYS A 303 -36.25 13.31 11.01
CA LYS A 303 -37.45 12.48 10.98
C LYS A 303 -37.78 11.90 12.34
#